data_AF-A0A257KM50-F1
#
_entry.id   AF-A0A257KM50-F1
#
_cell.length_a   1.000
_cell.length_b   1.000
_cell.length_c   1.000
_cell.angle_alpha   90.00
_cell.angle_beta   90.00
_cell.angle_gamma   90.00
#
_symmetry.space_group_name_H-M   'P 1'
#
loop_
_entity.id
_entity.type
_entity.pdbx_description
1 polymer ?
#
loop_
_entity_poly.entity_id
_entity_poly.type
_entity_poly.pdbx_seq_one_letter_code
_entity_poly.pdbx_strand_id
1 'polypeptide(L)' 'MTLDISHLTLFFLATVCTLAMAFVWMFCELERRFGKRLATAALARFGYRPDGTLDPDRIHRN' A
#
# COMPACT_ATOMS: atom_id res chain seq x y z
N MET A 1 34.36 4.30 26.23
CA MET A 1 32.96 4.60 26.59
C MET A 1 32.20 5.31 25.47
N THR A 2 32.76 6.32 24.81
CA THR A 2 32.13 7.02 23.67
C THR A 2 32.00 6.17 22.40
N LEU A 3 32.98 5.30 22.10
CA LEU A 3 32.94 4.42 20.93
C LEU A 3 31.77 3.43 20.97
N ASP A 4 31.55 2.78 22.12
CA ASP A 4 30.43 1.85 22.37
C ASP A 4 29.06 2.50 22.14
N ILE A 5 28.89 3.73 22.63
CA ILE A 5 27.62 4.47 22.48
C ILE A 5 27.37 4.79 21.01
N SER A 6 28.37 5.25 20.27
CA SER A 6 28.26 5.53 18.83
C SER A 6 27.88 4.27 18.04
N HIS A 7 28.48 3.12 18.35
CA HIS A 7 28.13 1.85 17.71
C HIS A 7 26.70 1.42 18.03
N LEU A 8 26.28 1.50 19.29
CA LEU A 8 24.90 1.21 19.71
C LEU A 8 23.88 2.11 18.99
N THR A 9 24.17 3.40 18.88
CA THR A 9 23.30 4.34 18.15
C THR A 9 23.21 4.04 16.66
N LEU A 10 24.33 3.64 16.03
CA LEU A 10 24.36 3.26 14.62
C LEU A 10 23.57 1.97 14.37
N PHE A 11 23.73 0.96 15.24
CA PHE A 11 22.93 -0.27 15.17
C PHE A 11 21.45 0.02 15.34
N PHE A 12 21.06 0.82 16.34
CA PHE A 12 19.67 1.20 16.56
C PHE A 12 19.08 1.93 15.34
N LEU A 13 19.79 2.93 14.81
CA LEU A 13 19.37 3.66 13.62
C LEU A 13 19.23 2.73 12.41
N ALA A 14 20.21 1.84 12.19
CA ALA A 14 20.17 0.87 11.10
C ALA A 14 18.98 -0.09 11.23
N THR A 15 18.67 -0.56 12.44
CA THR A 15 17.50 -1.40 12.70
C THR A 15 16.21 -0.66 12.40
N VAL A 16 16.05 0.57 12.88
CA VAL A 16 14.85 1.39 12.62
C VAL A 16 14.68 1.66 11.13
N CYS A 17 15.76 2.01 10.42
CA CYS A 17 15.74 2.23 8.98
C CYS A 17 15.35 0.96 8.21
N THR A 18 15.91 -0.20 8.61
CA THR A 18 15.58 -1.49 7.99
C THR A 18 14.12 -1.85 8.21
N LEU A 19 13.60 -1.61 9.43
CA LEU A 19 12.19 -1.84 9.75
C LEU A 19 11.30 -0.95 8.88
N ALA A 20 11.61 0.34 8.76
CA ALA A 20 10.86 1.28 7.94
C ALA A 20 10.85 0.87 6.46
N MET A 21 12.01 0.49 5.91
CA MET A 21 12.10 -0.01 4.53
C MET A 21 11.29 -1.30 4.33
N ALA A 22 11.32 -2.22 5.29
CA ALA A 22 10.51 -3.44 5.24
C ALA A 22 9.00 -3.14 5.26
N PHE A 23 8.56 -2.16 6.06
CA PHE A 23 7.17 -1.71 6.07
C PHE A 23 6.74 -1.08 4.74
N VAL A 24 7.56 -0.19 4.17
CA VAL A 24 7.31 0.42 2.86
C VAL A 24 7.23 -0.66 1.79
N TRP A 25 8.18 -1.61 1.79
CA TRP A 25 8.17 -2.74 0.86
C TRP A 25 6.89 -3.58 1.00
N MET A 26 6.49 -3.91 2.23
CA MET A 26 5.27 -4.68 2.50
C MET A 26 4.02 -3.94 1.99
N PHE A 27 3.96 -2.62 2.18
CA PHE A 27 2.87 -1.80 1.67
C PHE A 27 2.84 -1.76 0.14
N CYS A 28 3.99 -1.52 -0.50
CA CYS A 28 4.10 -1.54 -1.95
C CYS A 28 3.76 -2.92 -2.54
N GLU A 29 4.16 -4.01 -1.91
CA GLU A 29 3.83 -5.37 -2.35
C GLU A 29 2.33 -5.68 -2.14
N LEU A 30 1.74 -5.16 -1.05
CA LEU A 30 0.30 -5.23 -0.82
C LEU A 30 -0.47 -4.47 -1.90
N GLU A 31 -0.06 -3.25 -2.24
CA GLU A 31 -0.65 -2.49 -3.35
C GLU A 31 -0.41 -3.16 -4.70
N ARG A 32 0.77 -3.78 -4.92
CA ARG A 32 1.04 -4.51 -6.16
C ARG A 32 0.10 -5.71 -6.33
N ARG A 33 -0.17 -6.44 -5.23
CA ARG A 33 -1.02 -7.64 -5.25
C ARG A 33 -2.51 -7.33 -5.18
N PHE A 34 -2.89 -6.31 -4.41
CA PHE A 34 -4.30 -6.02 -4.08
C PHE A 34 -4.76 -4.67 -4.62
N GLY A 35 -3.90 -3.75 -5.01
CA GLY A 35 -4.27 -2.43 -5.54
C GLY A 35 -5.15 -2.53 -6.76
N LYS A 36 -4.91 -3.49 -7.66
CA LYS A 36 -5.84 -3.79 -8.77
C LYS A 36 -7.20 -4.25 -8.26
N ARG A 37 -7.24 -5.15 -7.27
CA ARG A 37 -8.49 -5.67 -6.69
C ARG A 37 -9.27 -4.60 -5.91
N LEU A 38 -8.57 -3.74 -5.16
CA LEU A 38 -9.16 -2.64 -4.40
C LEU A 38 -9.66 -1.54 -5.32
N ALA A 39 -8.91 -1.17 -6.36
CA ALA A 39 -9.36 -0.22 -7.38
C ALA A 39 -10.58 -0.76 -8.12
N THR A 40 -10.58 -2.03 -8.53
CA THR A 40 -11.76 -2.67 -9.15
C THR A 40 -12.95 -2.76 -8.20
N ALA A 41 -12.75 -3.08 -6.92
CA ALA A 41 -13.82 -3.12 -5.93
C ALA A 41 -14.40 -1.72 -5.63
N ALA A 42 -13.56 -0.69 -5.60
CA ALA A 42 -13.98 0.69 -5.45
C ALA A 42 -14.76 1.18 -6.68
N LEU A 43 -14.25 0.91 -7.89
CA LEU A 43 -14.93 1.21 -9.15
C LEU A 43 -16.30 0.50 -9.22
N ALA A 44 -16.37 -0.79 -8.85
CA ALA A 44 -17.63 -1.53 -8.79
C ALA A 44 -18.65 -0.92 -7.80
N ARG A 45 -18.19 -0.37 -6.67
CA ARG A 45 -19.08 0.36 -5.74
C ARG A 45 -19.71 1.59 -6.39
N PHE A 46 -18.97 2.33 -7.21
CA PHE A 46 -19.46 3.49 -7.96
C PHE A 46 -20.19 3.13 -9.27
N GLY A 47 -20.42 1.84 -9.55
CA GLY A 47 -21.12 1.41 -10.77
C GLY A 47 -20.25 1.41 -12.02
N TYR A 48 -18.92 1.44 -11.86
CA TYR A 48 -17.98 1.25 -12.95
C TYR A 48 -17.62 -0.23 -13.09
N ARG A 49 -17.65 -0.73 -14.32
CA ARG A 49 -17.13 -2.06 -14.68
C ARG A 49 -15.60 -2.12 -14.53
N PRO A 50 -15.03 -3.32 -14.39
CA PRO A 50 -13.57 -3.53 -14.39
C PRO A 50 -12.88 -3.01 -15.67
N ASP A 51 -13.63 -2.84 -16.76
CA ASP A 51 -13.16 -2.27 -18.03
C ASP A 51 -13.13 -0.72 -18.03
N GLY A 52 -13.44 -0.08 -16.89
CA GLY A 52 -13.47 1.38 -16.74
C GLY A 52 -14.72 2.06 -17.32
N THR A 53 -15.66 1.30 -17.87
CA THR A 53 -16.93 1.80 -18.40
C THR A 53 -17.98 1.93 -17.30
N LEU A 54 -18.77 3.00 -17.32
CA LEU A 54 -19.95 3.12 -16.47
C LEU A 54 -20.98 2.07 -16.88
N ASP A 55 -21.54 1.36 -15.91
CA ASP A 55 -22.62 0.40 -16.15
C ASP A 55 -23.96 1.17 -16.32
N PRO A 56 -24.49 1.29 -17.56
CA PRO A 56 -25.70 2.07 -17.82
C PRO A 56 -26.95 1.46 -17.18
N ASP A 57 -26.96 0.15 -16.90
CA ASP A 57 -28.11 -0.54 -16.28
C ASP A 57 -28.34 -0.11 -14.82
N ARG A 58 -27.28 0.37 -14.14
CA ARG A 58 -27.38 0.85 -12.75
C ARG A 58 -27.88 2.30 -12.68
N ILE A 59 -27.68 3.08 -13.74
CA ILE A 59 -28.13 4.48 -13.85
C ILE A 59 -29.65 4.53 -14.13
N HIS A 60 -30.21 3.53 -14.81
CA HIS A 60 -31.62 3.53 -15.23
C HIS A 60 -32.61 2.99 -14.16
N ARG A 61 -32.13 2.45 -13.04
CA ARG A 61 -32.97 1.89 -11.97
C ARG A 61 -33.22 2.83 -10.78
N ASN A 62 -32.80 4.08 -10.86
CA ASN A 62 -33.01 5.10 -9.83
C ASN A 62 -33.86 6.26 -10.36
#